data_AF-A0AAV7K6E6-F1
#
_entry.id   AF-A0AAV7K6E6-F1
#
_cell.length_a   1.000
_cell.length_b   1.000
_cell.length_c   1.000
_cell.angle_alpha   90.00
_cell.angle_beta   90.00
_cell.angle_gamma   90.00
#
_symmetry.space_group_name_H-M   'P 1'
#
loop_
_entity.id
_entity.type
_entity.pdbx_description
1 polymer ?
#
loop_
_entity_poly.entity_id
_entity_poly.type
_entity_poly.pdbx_seq_one_letter_code
_entity_poly.pdbx_strand_id
1 'polypeptide(L)'
;MAHVEAVPTLEEYKANIQHGTTITRSLDKIGENVTNENRHYVKTIAEIILLCARHEIALRGHDETRESLNPGNFRSLLTFIGNHDQIVGKRIKEDPQNAKYTSPEIQNELLGVMGDMVLQTISNEVQRRYLLVARR
;
A
#
# COMPACT_ATOMS: atom_id res chain seq x y z
N MET A 1 -22.28 17.72 -45.41
CA MET A 1 -22.71 16.83 -44.32
C MET A 1 -21.70 16.78 -43.18
N ALA A 2 -20.40 16.54 -43.40
CA ALA A 2 -19.39 16.49 -42.32
C ALA A 2 -19.30 17.74 -41.41
N HIS A 3 -19.45 18.96 -41.95
CA HIS A 3 -19.37 20.19 -41.14
C HIS A 3 -20.58 20.38 -40.20
N VAL A 4 -21.73 19.78 -40.52
CA VAL A 4 -22.95 19.88 -39.69
C VAL A 4 -22.85 18.94 -38.49
N GLU A 5 -22.20 17.79 -38.62
CA GLU A 5 -21.96 16.85 -37.52
C GLU A 5 -20.81 17.28 -36.60
N ALA A 6 -19.89 18.13 -37.08
CA ALA A 6 -18.77 18.65 -36.30
C ALA A 6 -19.19 19.64 -35.19
N VAL A 7 -20.28 20.38 -35.40
CA VAL A 7 -20.79 21.36 -34.43
C VAL A 7 -21.39 20.69 -33.17
N PRO A 8 -22.33 19.73 -33.27
CA PRO A 8 -22.90 19.06 -32.10
C PRO A 8 -21.85 18.23 -31.34
N THR A 9 -20.90 17.60 -32.02
CA THR A 9 -19.79 16.88 -31.36
C THR A 9 -18.87 17.81 -30.55
N LEU A 10 -18.62 19.04 -31.03
CA LEU A 10 -17.87 20.04 -30.27
C LEU A 10 -18.66 20.56 -29.06
N GLU A 11 -19.97 20.74 -29.18
CA GLU A 11 -20.83 21.14 -28.06
C GLU A 11 -20.88 20.05 -26.97
N GLU A 12 -21.03 18.78 -27.35
CA GLU A 12 -20.92 17.65 -26.44
C GLU A 12 -19.55 17.60 -25.76
N TYR A 13 -18.46 17.81 -26.50
CA TYR A 13 -17.12 17.84 -25.91
C TYR A 13 -16.97 18.95 -24.86
N LYS A 14 -17.46 20.17 -25.14
CA LYS A 14 -17.43 21.29 -24.19
C LYS A 14 -18.29 21.00 -22.96
N ALA A 15 -19.48 20.44 -23.15
CA ALA A 15 -20.34 20.00 -22.05
C ALA A 15 -19.64 18.93 -21.20
N ASN A 16 -18.98 17.96 -21.83
CA ASN A 16 -18.23 16.91 -21.12
C ASN A 16 -17.05 17.47 -20.31
N ILE A 17 -16.36 18.51 -20.78
CA ILE A 17 -15.34 19.21 -19.99
C ILE A 17 -15.98 19.89 -18.77
N GLN A 18 -17.07 20.62 -18.98
CA GLN A 18 -17.77 21.34 -17.91
C GLN A 18 -18.32 20.39 -16.83
N HIS A 19 -18.88 19.26 -17.25
CA HIS A 19 -19.39 18.21 -16.36
C HIS A 19 -18.30 17.29 -15.80
N GLY A 20 -17.07 17.38 -16.30
CA GLY A 20 -15.95 16.54 -15.86
C GLY A 20 -16.10 15.06 -16.22
N THR A 21 -16.79 14.76 -17.32
CA THR A 21 -17.02 13.40 -17.84
C THR A 21 -16.05 13.03 -18.96
N THR A 22 -15.07 13.88 -19.26
CA THR A 22 -14.02 13.59 -20.24
C THR A 22 -13.26 12.31 -19.89
N ILE A 23 -12.87 11.56 -20.92
CA ILE A 23 -12.11 10.30 -20.79
C ILE A 23 -10.84 10.50 -19.94
N THR A 24 -10.11 11.61 -20.13
CA THR A 24 -8.91 11.94 -19.35
C THR A 24 -9.17 11.95 -17.85
N ARG A 25 -10.24 12.65 -17.42
CA ARG A 25 -10.61 12.72 -15.99
C ARG A 25 -11.04 11.38 -15.43
N SER A 26 -11.70 10.54 -16.23
CA SER A 26 -12.04 9.17 -15.84
C SER A 26 -10.79 8.30 -15.67
N LEU A 27 -9.80 8.44 -16.56
CA LEU A 27 -8.50 7.76 -16.43
C LEU A 27 -7.73 8.23 -15.20
N ASP A 28 -7.72 9.54 -14.91
CA ASP A 28 -7.07 10.09 -13.71
C ASP A 28 -7.68 9.50 -12.44
N LYS A 29 -9.02 9.44 -12.35
CA LYS A 29 -9.73 8.83 -11.22
C LYS A 29 -9.39 7.35 -11.06
N ILE A 30 -9.30 6.60 -12.16
CA ILE A 30 -8.88 5.19 -12.12
C ILE A 30 -7.46 5.08 -11.57
N GLY A 31 -6.54 5.92 -12.03
CA GLY A 31 -5.16 5.96 -11.53
C GLY A 31 -5.07 6.30 -10.05
N GLU A 32 -5.87 7.26 -9.58
CA GLU A 32 -5.97 7.63 -8.17
C GLU A 32 -6.50 6.46 -7.33
N ASN A 33 -7.55 5.77 -7.78
CA ASN A 33 -8.10 4.61 -7.09
C ASN A 33 -7.06 3.49 -6.94
N VAL A 34 -6.37 3.13 -8.02
CA VAL A 34 -5.30 2.11 -7.99
C VAL A 34 -4.19 2.52 -7.02
N THR A 35 -3.80 3.80 -7.03
CA THR A 35 -2.79 4.33 -6.12
C THR A 35 -3.23 4.22 -4.66
N ASN A 36 -4.48 4.56 -4.36
CA ASN A 36 -5.04 4.52 -3.02
C ASN A 36 -5.17 3.07 -2.51
N GLU A 37 -5.65 2.14 -3.35
CA GLU A 37 -5.69 0.72 -3.02
C GLU A 37 -4.29 0.14 -2.78
N ASN A 38 -3.29 0.56 -3.55
CA ASN A 38 -1.90 0.18 -3.35
C ASN A 38 -1.34 0.69 -2.02
N ARG A 39 -1.52 1.97 -1.72
CA ARG A 39 -1.08 2.55 -0.44
C ARG A 39 -1.77 1.88 0.74
N HIS A 40 -3.07 1.63 0.63
CA HIS A 40 -3.85 0.97 1.65
C HIS A 40 -3.30 -0.43 1.95
N TYR A 41 -3.06 -1.24 0.91
CA TYR A 41 -2.53 -2.59 1.08
C TYR A 41 -1.12 -2.60 1.69
N VAL A 42 -0.19 -1.78 1.18
CA VAL A 42 1.17 -1.69 1.73
C VAL A 42 1.16 -1.19 3.16
N LYS A 43 0.28 -0.24 3.50
CA LYS A 43 0.10 0.23 4.87
C LYS A 43 -0.35 -0.91 5.78
N THR A 44 -1.35 -1.70 5.38
CA THR A 44 -1.81 -2.86 6.14
C THR A 44 -0.68 -3.86 6.40
N ILE A 45 0.14 -4.15 5.39
CA ILE A 45 1.30 -5.04 5.54
C ILE A 45 2.30 -4.47 6.57
N ALA A 46 2.64 -3.19 6.46
CA ALA A 46 3.55 -2.53 7.38
C ALA A 46 3.01 -2.52 8.82
N GLU A 47 1.69 -2.34 9.00
CA GLU A 47 1.05 -2.39 10.31
C GLU A 47 1.10 -3.79 10.94
N ILE A 48 0.92 -4.86 10.15
CA ILE A 48 1.09 -6.24 10.63
C ILE A 48 2.53 -6.47 11.08
N ILE A 49 3.52 -6.06 10.27
CA ILE A 49 4.94 -6.20 10.61
C ILE A 49 5.26 -5.41 11.88
N LEU A 50 4.78 -4.17 11.99
CA LEU A 50 4.98 -3.32 13.16
C LEU A 50 4.35 -3.94 14.42
N LEU A 51 3.15 -4.50 14.31
CA LEU A 51 2.48 -5.18 15.41
C LEU A 51 3.34 -6.35 15.90
N CYS A 52 3.77 -7.23 15.00
CA CYS A 52 4.62 -8.35 15.33
C CYS A 52 5.94 -7.91 15.98
N ALA A 53 6.61 -6.89 15.42
CA ALA A 53 7.85 -6.35 15.96
C ALA A 53 7.67 -5.76 17.37
N ARG A 54 6.59 -5.01 17.62
CA ARG A 54 6.31 -4.39 18.93
C ARG A 54 6.00 -5.39 20.03
N HIS A 55 5.39 -6.51 19.68
CA HIS A 55 4.96 -7.54 20.63
C HIS A 55 5.90 -8.75 20.66
N GLU A 56 7.06 -8.67 20.00
CA GLU A 56 8.04 -9.76 19.92
C GLU A 56 7.44 -11.07 19.35
N ILE A 57 6.45 -10.93 18.48
CA ILE A 57 5.77 -12.05 17.82
C ILE A 57 6.55 -12.38 16.55
N ALA A 58 6.99 -13.62 16.42
CA ALA A 58 7.60 -14.10 15.18
C ALA A 58 6.65 -13.93 14.00
N LEU A 59 7.14 -13.37 12.87
CA LEU A 59 6.34 -13.24 11.65
C LEU A 59 5.98 -14.61 11.06
N ARG A 60 6.90 -15.57 11.18
CA ARG A 60 6.89 -16.84 10.44
C ARG A 60 6.64 -18.04 11.32
N GLY A 61 6.04 -19.06 10.71
CA GLY A 61 5.89 -20.39 11.27
C GLY A 61 7.08 -21.29 10.95
N HIS A 62 7.10 -22.48 11.53
CA HIS A 62 8.06 -23.52 11.14
C HIS A 62 7.78 -24.06 9.74
N ASP A 63 6.49 -24.16 9.39
CA ASP A 63 6.01 -24.64 8.09
C ASP A 63 5.04 -23.60 7.52
N GLU A 64 5.41 -22.98 6.40
CA GLU A 64 4.58 -22.02 5.67
C GLU A 64 4.00 -22.62 4.37
N THR A 65 3.93 -23.94 4.24
CA THR A 65 3.20 -24.59 3.15
C THR A 65 1.71 -24.24 3.20
N ARG A 66 0.98 -24.47 2.11
CA ARG A 66 -0.46 -24.12 2.03
C ARG A 66 -1.31 -24.99 2.95
N GLU A 67 -0.84 -26.20 3.20
CA GLU A 67 -1.48 -27.23 3.99
C GLU A 67 -1.10 -27.16 5.48
N SER A 68 -0.16 -26.26 5.83
CA SER A 68 0.30 -26.08 7.20
C SER A 68 -0.84 -25.63 8.12
N LEU A 69 -0.93 -26.28 9.29
CA LEU A 69 -1.82 -25.86 10.38
C LEU A 69 -1.38 -24.54 11.01
N ASN A 70 -0.11 -24.16 10.84
CA ASN A 70 0.44 -22.91 11.35
C ASN A 70 1.31 -22.24 10.28
N PRO A 71 0.69 -21.54 9.31
CA PRO A 71 1.39 -20.90 8.20
C PRO A 71 2.18 -19.64 8.61
N GLY A 72 2.32 -19.36 9.91
CA GLY A 72 2.97 -18.17 10.45
C GLY A 72 1.99 -17.05 10.83
N ASN A 73 2.39 -16.24 11.82
CA ASN A 73 1.53 -15.18 12.36
C ASN A 73 1.23 -14.10 11.33
N PHE A 74 2.20 -13.73 10.48
CA PHE A 74 2.00 -12.73 9.43
C PHE A 74 0.87 -13.14 8.48
N ARG A 75 0.89 -14.37 7.97
CA ARG A 75 -0.13 -14.88 7.03
C ARG A 75 -1.49 -15.04 7.70
N SER A 76 -1.51 -15.48 8.96
CA SER A 76 -2.73 -15.58 9.75
C SER A 76 -3.38 -14.21 9.98
N LEU A 77 -2.59 -13.20 10.38
CA LEU A 77 -3.06 -11.82 10.58
C LEU A 77 -3.52 -11.18 9.27
N LEU A 78 -2.77 -11.36 8.18
CA LEU A 78 -3.12 -10.85 6.87
C LEU A 78 -4.44 -11.45 6.37
N THR A 79 -4.63 -12.76 6.55
CA THR A 79 -5.89 -13.45 6.21
C THR A 79 -7.04 -12.97 7.10
N PHE A 80 -6.80 -12.81 8.40
CA PHE A 80 -7.78 -12.27 9.34
C PHE A 80 -8.27 -10.88 8.93
N ILE A 81 -7.34 -9.97 8.61
CA ILE A 81 -7.69 -8.63 8.12
C ILE A 81 -8.44 -8.71 6.80
N GLY A 82 -8.01 -9.56 5.86
CA GLY A 82 -8.68 -9.77 4.58
C GLY A 82 -10.11 -10.31 4.68
N ASN A 83 -10.52 -10.88 5.81
CA ASN A 83 -11.92 -11.26 6.05
C ASN A 83 -12.82 -10.06 6.40
N HIS A 84 -12.23 -8.95 6.85
CA HIS A 84 -12.93 -7.74 7.25
C HIS A 84 -12.68 -6.55 6.30
N ASP A 85 -11.64 -6.64 5.47
CA ASP A 85 -11.25 -5.63 4.49
C ASP A 85 -11.31 -6.24 3.08
N GLN A 86 -12.29 -5.79 2.29
CA GLN A 86 -12.53 -6.32 0.96
C GLN A 86 -11.36 -6.07 0.00
N ILE A 87 -10.65 -4.94 0.12
CA ILE A 87 -9.50 -4.62 -0.73
C ILE A 87 -8.38 -5.60 -0.41
N VAL A 88 -8.05 -5.75 0.87
CA VAL A 88 -6.99 -6.67 1.32
C VAL A 88 -7.36 -8.11 0.95
N GLY A 89 -8.60 -8.53 1.21
CA GLY A 89 -9.09 -9.87 0.90
C GLY A 89 -9.06 -10.21 -0.59
N LYS A 90 -9.41 -9.25 -1.45
CA LYS A 90 -9.29 -9.39 -2.91
C LYS A 90 -7.84 -9.59 -3.32
N ARG A 91 -6.93 -8.73 -2.86
CA ARG A 91 -5.51 -8.77 -3.23
C ARG A 91 -4.81 -10.06 -2.80
N ILE A 92 -5.09 -10.55 -1.59
CA ILE A 92 -4.52 -11.83 -1.12
C ILE A 92 -4.91 -12.98 -2.07
N LYS A 93 -6.10 -12.95 -2.67
CA LYS A 93 -6.59 -13.99 -3.57
C LYS A 93 -6.08 -13.80 -5.01
N GLU A 94 -6.21 -12.59 -5.54
CA GLU A 94 -6.10 -12.31 -6.98
C GLU A 94 -4.72 -11.81 -7.42
N ASP A 95 -3.94 -11.16 -6.55
CA ASP A 95 -2.66 -10.56 -6.96
C ASP A 95 -1.62 -11.63 -7.34
N PRO A 96 -0.63 -11.28 -8.18
CA PRO A 96 0.52 -12.15 -8.41
C PRO A 96 1.34 -12.30 -7.12
N GLN A 97 2.10 -13.39 -7.00
CA GLN A 97 2.75 -13.77 -5.74
C GLN A 97 3.74 -12.72 -5.21
N ASN A 98 4.43 -12.01 -6.09
CA ASN A 98 5.31 -10.90 -5.76
C ASN A 98 4.58 -9.65 -5.22
N ALA A 99 3.31 -9.46 -5.60
CA ALA A 99 2.50 -8.33 -5.16
C ALA A 99 1.67 -8.62 -3.90
N LYS A 100 1.74 -9.85 -3.36
CA LYS A 100 1.12 -10.20 -2.06
C LYS A 100 1.99 -9.85 -0.86
N TYR A 101 3.29 -9.56 -1.07
CA TYR A 101 4.28 -9.27 -0.01
C TYR A 101 4.37 -10.36 1.07
N THR A 102 3.96 -11.59 0.75
CA THR A 102 3.96 -12.71 1.69
C THR A 102 5.27 -13.47 1.71
N SER A 103 6.21 -13.18 0.80
CA SER A 103 7.48 -13.91 0.78
C SER A 103 8.39 -13.47 1.92
N PRO A 104 9.17 -14.41 2.48
CA PRO A 104 10.27 -14.12 3.38
C PRO A 104 11.13 -12.90 3.02
N GLU A 105 11.57 -12.83 1.78
CA GLU A 105 12.52 -11.83 1.30
C GLU A 105 11.91 -10.43 1.33
N ILE A 106 10.68 -10.31 0.84
CA ILE A 106 9.96 -9.03 0.79
C ILE A 106 9.63 -8.54 2.21
N GLN A 107 9.23 -9.44 3.11
CA GLN A 107 9.00 -9.07 4.52
C GLN A 107 10.27 -8.56 5.20
N ASN A 108 11.42 -9.20 4.92
CA ASN A 108 12.71 -8.78 5.46
C ASN A 108 13.15 -7.42 4.90
N GLU A 109 12.91 -7.17 3.61
CA GLU A 109 13.18 -5.87 2.99
C GLU A 109 12.34 -4.76 3.64
N LEU A 110 11.03 -4.99 3.79
CA LEU A 110 10.13 -4.06 4.48
C LEU A 110 10.58 -3.80 5.92
N LEU A 111 10.95 -4.86 6.65
CA LEU A 111 11.45 -4.73 8.01
C LEU A 111 12.75 -3.88 8.06
N GLY A 112 13.66 -4.08 7.10
CA GLY A 112 14.87 -3.28 6.96
C GLY A 112 14.58 -1.80 6.73
N VAL A 113 13.71 -1.48 5.75
CA VAL A 113 13.28 -0.11 5.48
C VAL A 113 12.64 0.53 6.72
N MET A 114 11.79 -0.21 7.44
CA MET A 114 11.17 0.27 8.68
C MET A 114 12.20 0.52 9.78
N GLY A 115 13.18 -0.38 9.94
CA GLY A 115 14.29 -0.22 10.87
C GLY A 115 15.13 1.03 10.55
N ASP A 116 15.46 1.23 9.28
CA ASP A 116 16.22 2.39 8.81
C ASP A 116 15.48 3.70 9.10
N MET A 117 14.17 3.76 8.84
CA MET A 117 13.36 4.95 9.18
C MET A 117 13.40 5.28 10.67
N VAL A 118 13.30 4.26 11.54
CA VAL A 118 13.39 4.45 12.99
C VAL A 118 14.79 4.93 13.37
N LEU A 119 15.85 4.31 12.85
CA LEU A 119 17.22 4.69 13.12
C LEU A 119 17.53 6.12 12.67
N GLN A 120 17.07 6.52 11.49
CA GLN A 120 17.20 7.88 10.98
C GLN A 120 16.47 8.89 11.88
N THR A 121 15.27 8.55 12.35
CA THR A 121 14.51 9.40 13.28
C THR A 121 15.28 9.65 14.57
N ILE A 122 15.78 8.57 15.19
CA ILE A 122 16.57 8.65 16.43
C ILE A 122 17.87 9.44 16.20
N SER A 123 18.58 9.14 15.12
CA SER A 123 19.86 9.81 14.79
C SER A 123 19.67 11.33 14.63
N ASN A 124 18.63 11.73 13.91
CA ASN A 124 18.27 13.14 13.73
C ASN A 124 17.91 13.82 15.06
N GLU A 125 17.20 13.12 15.95
CA GLU A 125 16.86 13.65 17.26
C GLU A 125 18.10 13.88 18.13
N VAL A 126 18.99 12.89 18.19
CA VAL A 126 20.26 12.99 18.94
C VAL A 126 21.11 14.15 18.41
N GLN A 127 21.25 14.27 17.09
CA GLN A 127 22.02 15.35 16.47
C GLN A 127 21.44 16.72 16.80
N ARG A 128 20.11 16.89 16.73
CA ARG A 128 19.44 18.15 17.09
C ARG A 128 19.67 18.52 18.54
N ARG A 129 19.55 17.56 19.46
CA ARG A 129 19.78 17.79 20.90
C ARG A 129 21.24 18.20 21.17
N TYR A 130 22.20 17.53 20.55
CA TYR A 130 23.62 17.89 20.66
C TYR A 130 23.89 19.33 20.20
N LEU A 131 23.36 19.73 19.04
CA LEU A 131 23.51 21.09 18.51
C LEU A 131 22.88 22.17 19.39
N LEU A 132 21.78 21.87 20.09
CA LEU A 132 21.15 22.81 21.03
C LEU A 132 22.00 23.01 22.30
N VAL A 133 22.66 21.96 22.78
CA VAL A 133 23.55 22.03 23.94
C VAL A 133 24.86 22.72 23.59
N ALA A 134 25.45 22.44 22.42
CA ALA A 134 26.70 23.05 21.96
C ALA A 134 26.60 24.54 21.61
N ARG A 135 25.39 25.10 21.53
CA ARG A 135 25.12 26.53 21.26
C ARG A 135 24.87 27.37 22.52
N ARG A 136 24.93 26.76 23.71
CA ARG A 136 24.91 27.44 25.00
C ARG A 136 26.33 27.58 25.53
#